data_AF-A0A2W0CQ86-F1
#
_entry.id   AF-A0A2W0CQ86-F1
#
_cell.length_a   1.000
_cell.length_b   1.000
_cell.length_c   1.000
_cell.angle_alpha   90.00
_cell.angle_beta   90.00
_cell.angle_gamma   90.00
#
_symmetry.space_group_name_H-M   'P 1'
#
loop_
_entity.id
_entity.type
_entity.pdbx_description
1 polymer ?
#
loop_
_entity_poly.entity_id
_entity_poly.type
_entity_poly.pdbx_seq_one_letter_code
_entity_poly.pdbx_strand_id
1 'polypeptide(L)' 'MILSKIVDFQGQNKIDNSNPIQMVAQAGVIQGNGNGDLNAKGTASRAEALQLILNTLKLNSKIKTMLELL' A
#
# COMPACT_ATOMS: atom_id res chain seq x y z
N MET A 1 -17.13 2.06 -8.31
CA MET A 1 -16.45 3.31 -8.71
C MET A 1 -15.97 4.07 -7.46
N ILE A 2 -14.98 3.53 -6.72
CA ILE A 2 -14.41 4.17 -5.50
C ILE A 2 -12.86 4.18 -5.54
N LEU A 3 -12.25 3.61 -6.59
CA LEU A 3 -10.79 3.44 -6.67
C LEU A 3 -9.99 4.70 -7.06
N SER A 4 -10.65 5.87 -7.19
CA SER A 4 -10.00 7.07 -7.77
C SER A 4 -9.71 8.21 -6.79
N LYS A 5 -10.00 8.07 -5.48
CA LYS A 5 -9.96 9.24 -4.58
C LYS A 5 -8.75 9.38 -3.64
N ILE A 6 -7.87 8.40 -3.44
CA ILE A 6 -6.81 8.56 -2.40
C ILE A 6 -5.49 7.87 -2.77
N VAL A 7 -4.88 8.29 -3.88
CA VAL A 7 -3.41 8.17 -4.04
C VAL A 7 -2.91 9.53 -4.52
N ASP A 8 -3.15 10.57 -3.71
CA ASP A 8 -2.53 11.87 -3.88
C ASP A 8 -1.52 12.06 -2.75
N PHE A 9 -0.42 11.33 -2.85
CA PHE A 9 0.74 11.56 -1.99
C PHE A 9 1.31 12.90 -2.42
N GLN A 10 1.11 13.92 -1.58
CA GLN A 10 1.40 15.33 -1.86
C GLN A 10 2.72 15.49 -2.64
N GLY A 11 2.60 15.69 -3.96
CA GLY A 11 3.76 15.91 -4.83
C GLY A 11 3.67 15.50 -6.30
N GLN A 12 2.70 14.67 -6.75
CA GLN A 12 2.61 14.32 -8.18
C GLN A 12 1.14 14.08 -8.56
N ASN A 13 0.51 15.10 -9.14
CA ASN A 13 -0.82 15.04 -9.78
C ASN A 13 -0.75 14.30 -11.13
N LYS A 14 -0.14 13.10 -11.12
CA LYS A 14 -0.08 12.12 -12.19
C LYS A 14 0.01 10.75 -11.55
N ILE A 15 -0.96 9.88 -11.87
CA ILE A 15 -0.78 8.44 -11.71
C ILE A 15 0.30 8.07 -12.71
N ASP A 16 1.53 7.98 -12.23
CA ASP A 16 2.69 7.55 -12.98
C ASP A 16 2.93 6.07 -12.67
N ASN A 17 2.42 5.20 -13.54
CA ASN A 17 2.62 3.75 -13.44
C ASN A 17 4.10 3.32 -13.58
N SER A 18 5.04 4.26 -13.75
CA SER A 18 6.48 4.01 -13.64
C SER A 18 7.03 4.21 -12.22
N ASN A 19 6.25 4.79 -11.29
CA ASN A 19 6.66 5.00 -9.91
C ASN A 19 6.29 3.76 -9.05
N PRO A 20 7.28 2.99 -8.56
CA PRO A 20 7.02 1.78 -7.80
C PRO A 20 6.19 2.01 -6.52
N ILE A 21 6.33 3.19 -5.89
CA ILE A 21 5.59 3.54 -4.67
C ILE A 21 4.11 3.73 -4.96
N GLN A 22 3.77 4.38 -6.07
CA GLN A 22 2.38 4.53 -6.49
C GLN A 22 1.76 3.18 -6.88
N MET A 23 2.52 2.32 -7.57
CA MET A 23 2.06 0.98 -7.94
C MET A 23 1.71 0.13 -6.71
N VAL A 24 2.59 0.10 -5.69
CA VAL A 24 2.33 -0.69 -4.49
C VAL A 24 1.24 -0.08 -3.61
N ALA A 25 1.05 1.24 -3.64
CA ALA A 25 -0.10 1.89 -2.99
C ALA A 25 -1.43 1.51 -3.67
N GLN A 26 -1.48 1.53 -5.00
CA GLN A 26 -2.66 1.09 -5.76
C GLN A 26 -2.96 -0.40 -5.55
N ALA A 27 -1.92 -1.21 -5.39
CA ALA A 27 -2.04 -2.63 -5.05
C ALA A 27 -2.48 -2.87 -3.59
N GLY A 28 -2.69 -1.81 -2.79
CA GLY A 28 -3.11 -1.90 -1.39
C GLY A 28 -2.02 -2.40 -0.44
N VAL A 29 -0.76 -2.40 -0.88
CA VAL A 29 0.38 -2.87 -0.08
C VAL A 29 0.76 -1.86 0.99
N ILE A 30 0.80 -0.58 0.63
CA ILE A 30 1.07 0.56 1.53
C ILE A 30 -0.14 1.48 1.65
N GLN A 31 -0.25 2.14 2.80
CA GLN A 31 -1.28 3.13 3.09
C GLN A 31 -0.63 4.37 3.72
N GLY A 32 -1.18 5.55 3.42
CA GLY A 32 -0.76 6.81 4.04
C GLY A 32 -1.23 6.96 5.48
N ASN A 33 -0.76 8.00 6.16
CA ASN A 33 -1.05 8.31 7.57
C ASN A 33 -2.46 8.89 7.82
N GLY A 34 -3.42 8.70 6.91
CA GLY A 34 -4.78 9.25 6.98
C GLY A 34 -4.90 10.72 6.53
N ASN A 35 -3.80 11.48 6.47
CA ASN A 35 -3.78 12.88 5.99
C ASN A 35 -3.44 13.00 4.50
N GLY A 36 -3.37 11.87 3.78
CA GLY A 36 -2.95 11.83 2.38
C GLY A 36 -1.45 11.72 2.17
N ASP A 37 -0.64 11.63 3.24
CA ASP A 37 0.82 11.55 3.12
C ASP A 37 1.36 10.14 3.35
N LEU A 38 2.34 9.75 2.55
CA LEU A 38 3.28 8.70 2.93
C LEU A 38 4.37 9.32 3.78
N ASN A 39 4.45 8.95 5.05
CA ASN A 39 5.57 9.29 5.92
C ASN A 39 6.84 8.51 5.53
N ALA A 40 7.30 8.67 4.29
CA ALA A 40 8.32 7.82 3.65
C ALA A 40 9.71 7.91 4.32
N LYS A 41 9.95 8.97 5.09
CA LYS A 41 11.20 9.18 5.84
C LYS A 41 11.06 8.85 7.34
N GLY A 42 9.87 8.47 7.79
CA GLY A 42 9.61 8.07 9.17
C GLY A 42 9.97 6.62 9.45
N THR A 43 10.06 6.26 10.73
CA THR A 43 10.26 4.88 11.16
C THR A 43 8.91 4.17 11.20
N ALA A 44 8.80 3.03 10.50
CA ALA A 44 7.64 2.17 10.61
C ALA A 44 7.64 1.43 11.95
N SER A 45 6.49 1.39 12.63
CA SER A 45 6.26 0.50 13.75
C SER A 45 6.29 -0.97 13.31
N ARG A 46 6.50 -1.88 14.27
CA ARG A 46 6.46 -3.33 14.00
C ARG A 46 5.12 -3.78 13.40
N ALA A 47 4.02 -3.17 13.83
CA ALA A 47 2.69 -3.46 13.31
C ALA A 47 2.55 -3.02 11.85
N GLU A 48 3.04 -1.82 11.50
CA GLU A 48 3.03 -1.34 10.11
C GLU A 48 3.92 -2.18 9.21
N ALA A 49 5.11 -2.56 9.67
CA ALA A 49 6.00 -3.46 8.93
C ALA A 49 5.36 -4.84 8.69
N LEU A 50 4.70 -5.41 9.70
CA LEU A 50 3.99 -6.68 9.55
C LEU A 50 2.81 -6.56 8.57
N GLN A 51 2.05 -5.46 8.65
CA GLN A 51 0.95 -5.20 7.73
C GLN A 51 1.42 -5.12 6.27
N LEU A 52 2.55 -4.43 6.03
CA LEU A 52 3.19 -4.36 4.72
C LEU A 52 3.54 -5.74 4.18
N ILE A 53 4.21 -6.56 4.99
CA ILE A 53 4.58 -7.93 4.61
C ILE A 53 3.32 -8.75 4.29
N LEU A 54 2.31 -8.69 5.15
CA LEU A 54 1.07 -9.43 4.97
C LEU A 54 0.32 -9.02 3.70
N ASN A 55 0.22 -7.73 3.42
CA ASN A 55 -0.41 -7.22 2.20
C ASN A 55 0.35 -7.66 0.94
N THR A 56 1.68 -7.65 1.01
CA THR A 56 2.55 -8.13 -0.09
C THR A 56 2.31 -9.61 -0.38
N LEU A 57 2.26 -10.45 0.68
CA LEU A 57 2.01 -11.88 0.54
C LEU A 57 0.63 -12.18 -0.06
N LYS A 58 -0.38 -11.37 0.25
CA LYS A 58 -1.74 -11.49 -0.30
C LYS A 58 -1.84 -11.19 -1.81
N LEU A 59 -0.81 -10.62 -2.44
CA LEU A 59 -0.77 -10.45 -3.90
C LEU A 59 -0.67 -11.79 -4.63
N ASN A 60 -0.17 -12.84 -3.97
CA ASN A 60 -0.23 -14.20 -4.48
C ASN A 60 -1.54 -14.86 -4.04
N SER A 61 -2.37 -15.25 -5.00
CA SER A 61 -3.70 -15.82 -4.73
C SER A 61 -3.64 -17.11 -3.88
N LYS A 62 -2.67 -17.99 -4.13
CA LYS A 62 -2.50 -19.22 -3.35
C LYS A 62 -2.12 -18.91 -1.90
N ILE A 63 -1.18 -17.98 -1.69
CA ILE A 63 -0.78 -17.57 -0.33
C ILE A 63 -1.95 -16.87 0.39
N LYS A 64 -2.69 -16.00 -0.30
CA LYS A 64 -3.90 -15.37 0.25
C LYS A 64 -4.89 -16.41 0.76
N THR A 65 -5.21 -17.42 -0.05
CA THR A 65 -6.11 -18.50 0.37
C THR A 65 -5.56 -19.23 1.60
N MET A 66 -4.26 -19.52 1.66
CA MET A 66 -3.66 -20.18 2.82
C MET A 66 -3.76 -19.33 4.09
N LEU A 67 -3.60 -18.01 3.99
CA LEU A 67 -3.70 -17.08 5.12
C LEU A 67 -5.15 -16.91 5.62
N GLU A 68 -6.14 -17.02 4.74
CA GLU A 68 -7.57 -16.92 5.07
C GLU A 68 -8.14 -18.19 5.71
N LEU A 69 -7.39 -19.30 5.66
CA LEU A 69 -7.74 -20.58 6.27
C LEU A 69 -7.18 -20.76 7.69
N LEU A 70 -6.36 -19.82 8.17
CA LEU A 70 -5.88 -19.74 9.56
C LEU A 70 -6.90 -19.02 10.44
#